data_AF-K2E1Y9-F1
#
_entry.id   AF-K2E1Y9-F1
#
_cell.length_a   1.000
_cell.length_b   1.000
_cell.length_c   1.000
_cell.angle_alpha   90.00
_cell.angle_beta   90.00
_cell.angle_gamma   90.00
#
_symmetry.space_group_name_H-M   'P 1'
#
loop_
_entity.id
_entity.type
_entity.pdbx_description
1 polymer ?
#
loop_
_entity_poly.entity_id
_entity_poly.type
_entity_poly.pdbx_seq_one_letter_code
_entity_poly.pdbx_strand_id
1 'polypeptide(L)' 'MDILEFIFAPLIFILDLIAIFDIITGPKDTVKKVLWVIVILLLPVLGLILYYLIGKENLLGRTRQH' A
#
# COMPACT_ATOMS: atom_id res chain seq x y z
N MET A 1 -28.80 2.40 6.23
CA MET A 1 -27.66 2.80 5.38
C MET A 1 -26.40 2.05 5.85
N ASP A 2 -26.54 0.76 6.21
CA ASP A 2 -25.57 0.04 7.04
C ASP A 2 -24.77 -1.00 6.24
N ILE A 3 -25.30 -1.40 5.08
CA ILE A 3 -24.74 -2.46 4.23
C ILE A 3 -23.50 -1.96 3.48
N LEU A 4 -23.48 -0.68 3.09
CA LEU A 4 -22.35 -0.09 2.39
C LEU A 4 -21.11 -0.03 3.30
N GLU A 5 -21.28 0.44 4.54
CA GLU A 5 -20.19 0.54 5.51
C GLU A 5 -19.61 -0.84 5.87
N PHE A 6 -20.47 -1.86 5.94
CA PHE A 6 -20.04 -3.25 6.17
C PHE A 6 -19.14 -3.80 5.06
N ILE A 7 -19.26 -3.31 3.83
CA ILE A 7 -18.43 -3.74 2.69
C ILE A 7 -17.17 -2.86 2.56
N PHE A 8 -17.29 -1.55 2.79
CA PHE A 8 -16.16 -0.62 2.63
C PHE A 8 -15.08 -0.78 3.71
N ALA A 9 -15.46 -0.98 4.97
CA ALA A 9 -14.51 -1.13 6.08
C ALA A 9 -13.51 -2.30 5.89
N PRO A 10 -13.96 -3.55 5.61
CA PRO A 10 -13.03 -4.66 5.37
C PRO A 10 -12.25 -4.49 4.07
N LEU A 11 -12.81 -3.84 3.05
CA LEU A 11 -12.09 -3.58 1.80
C LEU A 11 -10.87 -2.67 2.03
N ILE A 12 -11.04 -1.57 2.77
CA ILE A 12 -9.94 -0.66 3.12
C ILE A 12 -8.91 -1.40 3.99
N PHE A 13 -9.37 -2.19 4.97
CA PHE A 13 -8.48 -2.96 5.84
C PHE A 13 -7.62 -3.98 5.08
N ILE A 14 -8.20 -4.69 4.09
CA ILE A 14 -7.46 -5.63 3.24
C ILE A 14 -6.44 -4.87 2.38
N LEU A 15 -6.81 -3.71 1.83
CA LEU A 15 -5.91 -2.87 1.04
C LEU A 15 -4.71 -2.38 1.86
N ASP A 16 -4.93 -1.96 3.11
CA ASP A 16 -3.86 -1.57 4.03
C ASP A 16 -2.88 -2.73 4.28
N LEU A 17 -3.39 -3.95 4.52
CA LEU A 17 -2.56 -5.14 4.69
C LEU A 17 -1.72 -5.45 3.44
N ILE A 18 -2.30 -5.36 2.24
CA ILE A 18 -1.59 -5.59 0.99
C ILE A 18 -0.47 -4.56 0.80
N ALA A 19 -0.75 -3.29 1.08
CA ALA A 19 0.24 -2.23 0.94
C ALA A 19 1.39 -2.40 1.94
N ILE A 20 1.08 -2.71 3.20
CA ILE A 20 2.09 -2.99 4.23
C ILE A 20 2.93 -4.21 3.83
N PHE A 21 2.32 -5.28 3.34
CA PHE A 21 3.04 -6.47 2.88
C PHE A 21 4.00 -6.15 1.72
N ASP A 22 3.55 -5.37 0.74
CA ASP A 22 4.36 -4.92 -0.40
C ASP A 22 5.53 -4.00 0.05
N ILE A 23 5.30 -3.14 1.05
CA ILE A 23 6.34 -2.30 1.66
C ILE A 23 7.40 -3.18 2.36
N ILE A 24 6.97 -4.14 3.17
CA ILE A 24 7.88 -4.99 3.95
C ILE A 24 8.69 -5.93 3.05
N THR A 25 8.06 -6.51 2.03
CA THR A 25 8.70 -7.44 1.09
C THR A 25 9.52 -6.75 0.00
N GLY A 26 9.28 -5.46 -0.26
CA GLY A 26 10.03 -4.71 -1.25
C GLY A 26 11.50 -4.49 -0.87
N PRO A 27 12.39 -4.29 -1.85
CA PRO A 27 13.83 -4.04 -1.64
C PRO A 27 14.14 -2.61 -1.14
N LYS A 28 13.12 -1.84 -0.76
CA LYS A 28 13.25 -0.44 -0.34
C LYS A 28 14.08 -0.34 0.95
N ASP A 29 14.85 0.73 1.10
CA ASP A 29 15.53 1.04 2.36
C ASP A 29 14.56 1.08 3.54
N THR A 30 15.02 0.64 4.71
CA THR A 30 14.24 0.60 5.95
C THR A 30 13.57 1.94 6.29
N VAL A 31 14.27 3.06 6.06
CA VAL A 31 13.72 4.41 6.30
C VAL A 31 12.54 4.71 5.38
N LYS A 32 12.62 4.35 4.09
CA LYS A 32 11.52 4.53 3.14
C LYS A 32 10.32 3.66 3.48
N LYS A 33 10.56 2.43 3.97
CA LYS A 33 9.48 1.55 4.44
C LYS A 33 8.69 2.18 5.58
N VAL A 34 9.40 2.67 6.60
CA VAL A 34 8.78 3.33 7.77
C VAL A 34 8.00 4.57 7.35
N LEU A 35 8.55 5.40 6.45
CA LEU A 35 7.86 6.59 5.95
C LEU A 35 6.53 6.23 5.27
N TRP A 36 6.52 5.21 4.40
CA TRP A 36 5.32 4.78 3.70
C TRP A 36 4.25 4.19 4.62
N VAL A 37 4.66 3.42 5.63
CA VAL A 37 3.74 2.91 6.64
C VAL A 37 3.07 4.04 7.40
N ILE A 38 3.82 5.07 7.81
CA ILE A 38 3.27 6.24 8.52
C ILE A 38 2.26 7.01 7.64
N VAL A 39 2.57 7.19 6.36
CA VAL A 39 1.69 7.89 5.41
C VAL A 39 0.37 7.14 5.21
N ILE A 40 0.42 5.81 5.02
CA ILE A 40 -0.78 4.97 4.88
C ILE A 40 -1.57 4.97 6.18
N LEU A 41 -0.92 4.92 7.35
CA LEU A 41 -1.61 4.92 8.64
C LEU A 41 -2.33 6.25 8.92
N LEU A 42 -1.70 7.39 8.59
CA LEU A 42 -2.31 8.72 8.79
C LEU A 42 -3.38 9.03 7.75
N LEU A 43 -3.21 8.54 6.53
CA LEU A 43 -4.13 8.75 5.42
C LEU A 43 -4.35 7.40 4.71
N PRO A 44 -5.29 6.55 5.15
CA PRO A 44 -5.48 5.22 4.56
C PRO A 44 -5.80 5.31 3.07
N VAL A 45 -6.80 6.12 2.70
CA VAL A 45 -7.23 6.25 1.30
C VAL A 45 -6.18 6.96 0.45
N LEU A 46 -5.72 8.15 0.86
CA LEU A 46 -4.77 8.94 0.07
C LEU A 46 -3.35 8.35 0.07
N GLY A 47 -2.94 7.73 1.18
CA GLY A 47 -1.66 7.05 1.33
C GLY A 47 -1.58 5.80 0.46
N LEU A 48 -2.65 5.02 0.36
CA LEU A 48 -2.74 3.90 -0.60
C LEU A 48 -2.61 4.37 -2.05
N ILE A 49 -3.30 5.45 -2.41
CA ILE A 49 -3.25 6.05 -3.75
C ILE A 49 -1.82 6.53 -4.07
N LEU A 50 -1.22 7.31 -3.17
CA LEU A 50 0.16 7.80 -3.32
C LEU A 50 1.17 6.65 -3.36
N TYR A 51 0.96 5.61 -2.56
CA TYR A 51 1.81 4.42 -2.56
C TYR A 51 1.77 3.74 -3.93
N TYR A 52 0.58 3.53 -4.49
CA TYR A 52 0.46 2.89 -5.81
C TYR A 52 0.99 3.75 -6.96
N LEU A 53 0.89 5.08 -6.86
CA LEU A 53 1.36 6.02 -7.90
C LEU A 53 2.87 6.29 -7.86
N ILE A 54 3.42 6.48 -6.67
CA ILE A 54 4.79 6.99 -6.46
C ILE A 54 5.64 5.98 -5.71
N GLY A 55 5.08 5.35 -4.67
CA GLY A 55 5.81 4.39 -3.82
C GLY A 55 6.04 3.04 -4.48
N LYS A 56 5.21 2.64 -5.43
CA LYS A 56 5.24 1.32 -6.05
C LYS A 56 6.12 1.36 -7.29
N GLU A 57 7.42 1.37 -7.06
CA GLU A 57 8.48 1.39 -8.10
C GLU A 57 8.44 0.16 -9.04
N ASN A 58 7.68 -0.91 -8.71
CA ASN A 58 7.78 -2.22 -9.35
C ASN A 58 6.64 -2.61 -10.32
N LEU A 59 5.82 -1.66 -10.79
CA LEU A 59 4.66 -2.01 -11.62
C LEU A 59 5.01 -2.46 -13.05
N LEU A 60 6.13 -2.01 -13.62
CA LEU A 60 6.50 -2.30 -15.02
C LEU A 60 7.91 -2.90 -15.19
N GLY A 61 8.59 -3.25 -14.09
CA GLY A 61 10.00 -3.69 -14.08
C GLY A 61 10.22 -5.20 -13.88
N ARG A 62 9.19 -6.05 -14.01
CA ARG A 62 9.34 -7.52 -14.02
C ARG A 62 9.69 -8.08 -15.42
N THR A 63 10.43 -7.33 -16.23
CA THR A 63 11.08 -7.92 -17.40
C THR A 63 12.25 -8.78 -16.92
N ARG A 64 12.01 -10.10 -16.93
CA ARG A 64 13.00 -11.18 -17.06
C ARG A 64 14.47 -10.71 -16.97
N GLN A 65 15.04 -10.80 -15.78
CA GLN A 65 16.47 -11.06 -15.63
C GLN A 65 16.57 -12.51 -15.12
N HIS A 66 16.24 -13.43 -16.01
CA HIS A 66 16.64 -14.82 -15.98
C HIS A 66 17.38 -15.08 -17.28
#